data_AF-T2SCZ3-F1
#
_entry.id   AF-T2SCZ3-F1
#
_cell.length_a   1.000
_cell.length_b   1.000
_cell.length_c   1.000
_cell.angle_alpha   90.00
_cell.angle_beta   90.00
_cell.angle_gamma   90.00
#
_symmetry.space_group_name_H-M   'P 1'
#
loop_
_entity.id
_entity.type
_entity.pdbx_description
1 polymer ?
#
loop_
_entity_poly.entity_id
_entity_poly.type
_entity_poly.pdbx_seq_one_letter_code
_entity_poly.pdbx_strand_id
1 'polypeptide(L)'
;MKIKSTALARKNATSCFLEPQTIHKSEYYINGLSTSLPLDVQEKVIHSIKGLENALITRYGYAIEYDFIQPTELTHTLETKKSKGFI
;
A
#
# COMPACT_ATOMS: atom_id res chain seq x y z
N MET A 1 5.93 17.91 -13.16
CA MET A 1 4.53 17.81 -12.70
C MET A 1 4.44 18.36 -11.28
N LYS A 2 3.86 19.56 -11.04
CA LYS A 2 3.67 20.11 -9.69
C LYS A 2 2.37 19.51 -9.11
N ILE A 3 2.49 18.40 -8.40
CA ILE A 3 1.33 17.81 -7.72
C ILE A 3 1.19 18.52 -6.37
N LYS A 4 0.17 19.37 -6.23
CA LYS A 4 -0.22 19.95 -4.94
C LYS A 4 -0.76 18.82 -4.08
N SER A 5 -0.17 18.58 -2.90
CA SER A 5 -0.72 17.71 -1.87
C SER A 5 -2.10 18.24 -1.47
N THR A 6 -3.16 17.72 -2.08
CA THR A 6 -4.52 18.24 -1.86
C THR A 6 -5.29 17.19 -1.08
N ALA A 7 -5.32 17.33 0.24
CA ALA A 7 -6.25 16.60 1.09
C ALA A 7 -7.66 17.16 0.86
N LEU A 8 -8.55 16.41 0.19
CA LEU A 8 -9.94 16.81 -0.01
C LEU A 8 -10.86 16.05 0.93
N ALA A 9 -11.20 16.66 2.06
CA ALA A 9 -12.16 16.14 3.02
C ALA A 9 -13.61 16.37 2.54
N ARG A 10 -14.20 15.38 1.86
CA ARG A 10 -15.67 15.20 1.82
C ARG A 10 -16.04 14.17 2.88
N LYS A 11 -17.17 14.33 3.58
CA LYS A 11 -17.59 13.49 4.72
C LYS A 11 -17.64 11.96 4.46
N ASN A 12 -17.60 11.53 3.20
CA ASN A 12 -17.58 10.11 2.78
C ASN A 12 -16.35 9.73 1.92
N ALA A 13 -15.35 10.60 1.80
CA ALA A 13 -14.15 10.34 1.01
C ALA A 13 -13.01 9.90 1.91
N THR A 14 -12.45 8.73 1.66
CA THR A 14 -11.21 8.28 2.29
C THR A 14 -10.07 9.17 1.78
N SER A 15 -9.42 9.91 2.68
CA SER A 15 -8.23 10.68 2.35
C SER A 15 -7.11 9.74 1.93
N CYS A 16 -6.42 10.07 0.83
CA CYS A 16 -5.20 9.40 0.40
C CYS A 16 -4.04 10.40 0.30
N PHE A 17 -2.81 9.92 0.50
CA PHE A 17 -1.59 10.73 0.43
C PHE A 17 -0.69 10.21 -0.68
N LEU A 18 -0.08 11.14 -1.43
CA LEU A 18 0.89 10.83 -2.47
C LEU A 18 2.30 11.02 -1.92
N GLU A 19 3.00 9.91 -1.74
CA GLU A 19 4.35 9.87 -1.19
C GLU A 19 5.36 9.57 -2.32
N PRO A 20 6.39 10.41 -2.52
CA PRO A 20 7.39 10.16 -3.54
C PRO A 20 8.21 8.91 -3.17
N GLN A 21 8.21 7.90 -4.04
CA GLN A 21 8.95 6.66 -3.81
C GLN A 21 10.39 6.75 -4.32
N THR A 22 10.64 7.61 -5.30
CA THR A 22 11.97 7.83 -5.88
C THR A 22 12.46 9.25 -5.63
N ILE A 23 13.78 9.40 -5.51
CA ILE A 23 14.45 10.71 -5.38
C ILE A 23 14.08 11.63 -6.57
N HIS A 24 13.97 11.03 -7.76
CA HIS A 24 13.61 11.73 -8.99
C HIS A 24 12.11 12.00 -9.14
N LYS A 25 11.27 11.57 -8.19
CA LYS A 25 9.81 11.77 -8.20
C LYS A 25 9.14 11.27 -9.48
N SER A 26 9.68 10.17 -10.02
CA SER A 26 9.11 9.46 -11.16
C SER A 26 7.94 8.58 -10.75
N GLU A 27 7.94 8.10 -9.51
CA GLU A 27 6.96 7.18 -8.96
C GLU A 27 6.45 7.69 -7.61
N TYR A 28 5.15 7.54 -7.40
CA TYR A 28 4.46 7.95 -6.19
C TYR A 28 3.67 6.78 -5.63
N TYR A 29 3.81 6.54 -4.34
CA TYR A 29 2.98 5.61 -3.58
C TYR A 29 1.71 6.32 -3.10
N ILE A 30 0.55 5.67 -3.24
CA ILE A 30 -0.73 6.20 -2.80
C ILE A 30 -1.10 5.55 -1.46
N ASN A 31 -0.72 6.22 -0.38
CA ASN A 31 -1.05 5.76 0.96
C ASN A 31 -2.56 5.94 1.22
N GLY A 32 -3.20 4.90 1.77
CA GLY A 32 -4.65 4.84 1.99
C GLY A 32 -5.45 4.20 0.84
N LEU A 33 -4.79 3.67 -0.19
CA LEU A 33 -5.44 3.01 -1.34
C LEU A 33 -4.89 1.59 -1.58
N SER A 34 -4.93 0.74 -0.56
CA SER A 34 -4.59 -0.68 -0.70
C SER A 34 -5.75 -1.45 -1.33
N THR A 35 -5.48 -2.26 -2.35
CA THR A 35 -6.52 -2.98 -3.10
C THR A 35 -5.99 -4.28 -3.72
N SER A 36 -6.88 -5.25 -3.88
CA SER A 36 -6.69 -6.49 -4.65
C SER A 36 -7.71 -6.63 -5.79
N LEU A 37 -8.38 -5.53 -6.14
CA LEU A 37 -9.38 -5.50 -7.21
C LEU A 37 -8.76 -5.76 -8.59
N PRO A 38 -9.56 -6.15 -9.59
CA PRO A 38 -9.09 -6.28 -10.97
C PRO A 38 -8.45 -5.00 -11.53
N LEU A 39 -7.50 -5.16 -12.46
CA LEU A 39 -6.69 -4.07 -13.02
C LEU A 39 -7.55 -2.92 -13.59
N ASP A 40 -8.61 -3.24 -14.32
CA ASP A 40 -9.50 -2.24 -14.93
C ASP A 40 -10.25 -1.41 -13.88
N VAL A 41 -10.56 -2.02 -12.73
CA VAL A 41 -11.18 -1.32 -11.60
C VAL A 41 -10.16 -0.42 -10.91
N GLN A 42 -8.92 -0.89 -10.75
CA GLN A 42 -7.84 -0.06 -10.21
C GLN A 42 -7.60 1.18 -11.08
N GLU A 43 -7.54 1.03 -12.40
CA GLU A 43 -7.43 2.15 -13.34
C GLU A 43 -8.55 3.17 -13.14
N LYS A 44 -9.80 2.71 -13.14
CA LYS A 44 -10.99 3.56 -12.92
C LYS A 44 -10.91 4.31 -11.59
N VAL A 45 -10.49 3.65 -10.51
CA VAL A 45 -10.35 4.27 -9.19
C VAL A 45 -9.25 5.34 -9.21
N ILE A 46 -8.08 5.04 -9.78
CA ILE A 46 -6.97 6.00 -9.84
C ILE A 46 -7.36 7.24 -10.66
N HIS A 47 -7.95 7.04 -11.84
CA HIS A 47 -8.37 8.15 -12.71
C HIS A 47 -9.56 8.94 -12.15
N SER A 48 -10.28 8.41 -11.17
CA SER A 48 -11.33 9.17 -10.45
C SER A 48 -10.77 10.17 -9.43
N ILE A 49 -9.49 10.04 -9.05
CA ILE A 49 -8.84 10.92 -8.08
C ILE A 49 -8.43 12.22 -8.78
N LYS A 50 -8.86 13.35 -8.21
CA LYS A 50 -8.53 14.67 -8.74
C LYS A 50 -7.01 14.88 -8.79
N GLY A 51 -6.49 15.21 -9.97
CA GLY A 51 -5.06 15.37 -10.25
C GLY A 51 -4.35 14.11 -10.74
N LEU A 52 -5.03 12.96 -10.78
CA LEU A 52 -4.53 11.68 -11.30
C LEU A 52 -5.32 11.18 -12.52
N GLU A 53 -6.10 12.04 -13.16
CA GLU A 53 -7.00 11.66 -14.27
C GLU A 53 -6.27 11.03 -15.46
N ASN A 54 -4.99 11.37 -15.65
CA ASN A 54 -4.12 10.84 -16.70
C ASN A 54 -2.88 10.13 -16.12
N ALA A 55 -2.95 9.67 -14.87
CA ALA A 55 -1.82 9.00 -14.24
C ALA A 55 -1.55 7.65 -14.93
N LEU A 56 -0.27 7.33 -15.10
CA LEU A 56 0.18 6.03 -15.56
C LEU A 56 0.49 5.15 -14.36
N ILE A 57 -0.16 3.99 -14.30
CA ILE A 57 0.08 3.01 -13.23
C ILE A 57 1.31 2.20 -13.59
N THR A 58 2.39 2.36 -12.81
CA THR A 58 3.63 1.60 -12.99
C THR A 58 3.54 0.20 -12.38
N ARG A 59 2.78 0.07 -11.29
CA ARG A 59 2.60 -1.17 -10.53
C ARG A 59 1.18 -1.20 -9.98
N TYR A 60 0.47 -2.31 -10.23
CA TYR A 60 -0.87 -2.52 -9.71
C TYR A 60 -0.83 -3.05 -8.28
N GLY A 61 -1.86 -2.70 -7.52
CA GLY A 61 -2.10 -3.27 -6.20
C GLY A 61 -2.42 -4.75 -6.30
N TYR A 62 -1.94 -5.51 -5.32
CA TYR A 62 -2.23 -6.91 -5.15
C TYR A 62 -2.29 -7.22 -3.65
N ALA A 63 -2.99 -8.28 -3.28
CA ALA A 63 -2.93 -8.86 -1.95
C ALA A 63 -2.04 -10.10 -2.00
N ILE A 64 -1.25 -10.31 -0.94
CA ILE A 64 -0.56 -11.57 -0.69
C ILE A 64 -1.07 -12.14 0.62
N GLU A 65 -1.30 -13.44 0.62
CA GLU A 65 -1.56 -14.23 1.81
C GLU A 65 -0.31 -15.05 2.13
N TYR A 66 0.12 -14.99 3.39
CA TYR A 66 1.26 -15.76 3.89
C TYR A 66 0.81 -16.58 5.09
N ASP A 67 1.33 -17.79 5.19
CA ASP A 67 1.27 -18.54 6.43
C ASP A 67 2.18 -17.88 7.47
N PHE A 68 1.80 -18.01 8.75
CA PHE A 68 2.61 -17.54 9.85
C PHE A 68 2.58 -18.54 11.01
N ILE A 69 3.65 -18.54 11.80
CA ILE A 69 3.71 -19.29 13.05
C ILE A 69 3.18 -18.39 14.16
N GLN A 70 2.31 -18.94 15.01
CA GLN A 70 1.78 -18.22 16.16
C GLN A 70 2.92 -17.76 17.07
N PRO A 71 3.07 -16.45 17.35
CA PRO A 71 4.17 -15.92 18.16
C PRO A 71 4.22 -16.49 19.58
N THR A 72 3.10 -17.06 20.06
CA THR A 72 3.03 -17.76 21.34
C THR A 72 3.89 -19.03 21.40
N GLU A 73 4.30 -19.56 20.26
CA GLU A 73 5.23 -20.70 20.16
C GLU A 73 6.70 -20.29 20.36
N LEU A 74 6.98 -18.98 20.45
CA LEU A 74 8.31 -18.43 20.63
C LEU A 74 8.54 -17.97 22.08
N THR A 75 9.79 -17.95 22.51
CA THR A 75 10.23 -17.28 23.75
C THR A 75 10.42 -15.78 23.49
N HIS A 76 10.68 -15.00 24.55
CA HIS A 76 10.98 -13.56 24.41
C HIS A 76 12.30 -13.27 23.68
N THR A 77 13.14 -14.29 23.45
CA THR A 77 14.35 -14.20 22.62
C THR A 77 14.11 -14.60 21.17
N LEU A 78 12.84 -14.80 20.76
CA LEU A 78 12.39 -15.28 19.45
C LEU A 78 12.79 -16.74 19.12
N GLU A 79 13.35 -17.47 20.09
CA GLU A 79 13.65 -18.89 19.92
C GLU A 79 12.37 -19.74 20.01
N THR A 80 12.23 -20.74 19.15
CA THR A 80 11.11 -21.68 19.15
C THR A 80 11.12 -22.55 20.40
N LYS A 81 9.99 -22.61 21.12
CA LYS A 81 9.84 -23.44 22.33
C LYS A 81 10.01 -24.93 22.08
N LYS A 82 9.72 -25.39 20.84
CA LYS A 82 9.79 -26.79 20.42
C LYS A 82 11.20 -27.27 20.07
N SER A 83 12.13 -26.37 19.78
CA SER A 83 13.48 -26.73 19.32
C SER A 83 14.48 -25.63 19.68
N LYS A 84 15.49 -25.99 20.49
CA LYS A 84 16.56 -25.06 20.88
C LYS A 84 17.44 -24.71 19.68
N GLY A 85 17.82 -23.44 19.56
CA GLY A 85 18.64 -22.88 18.49
C GLY A 85 17.89 -22.49 17.23
N PHE A 86 16.57 -22.73 17.15
CA PHE A 86 15.74 -22.35 16.00
C PHE A 86 15.03 -21.02 16.28
N ILE A 87 15.32 -20.01 15.47
CA ILE A 87 14.87 -18.61 15.61
C ILE A 87 14.11 -18.22 14.35
#